data_AF-A0AAP2CIW5-F1
#
_entry.id   AF-A0AAP2CIW5-F1
#
_cell.length_a   1.000
_cell.length_b   1.000
_cell.length_c   1.000
_cell.angle_alpha   90.00
_cell.angle_beta   90.00
_cell.angle_gamma   90.00
#
_symmetry.space_group_name_H-M   'P 1'
#
loop_
_entity.id
_entity.type
_entity.pdbx_description
1 polymer ?
#
loop_
_entity_poly.entity_id
_entity_poly.type
_entity_poly.pdbx_seq_one_letter_code
_entity_poly.pdbx_strand_id
1 'polypeptide(L)'
;MQSIYIGLFFKAIGILVRFFPGLIAGYNQLSSREKDNALTNGLHKFMSTVFSIMGALAILAHFVAEWTDMPSLKNIAILVTLIGVVVMVVFSQIFTKER
;
A
#
# COMPACT_ATOMS: atom_id res chain seq x y z
N MET A 1 13.03 -15.72 3.13
CA MET A 1 12.83 -15.55 1.68
C MET A 1 11.42 -15.14 1.26
N GLN A 2 10.34 -15.86 1.63
CA GLN A 2 8.96 -15.50 1.18
C GLN A 2 8.57 -14.03 1.44
N SER A 3 8.85 -13.51 2.64
CA SER A 3 8.57 -12.13 3.02
C SER A 3 9.31 -11.09 2.16
N ILE A 4 10.48 -11.43 1.62
CA ILE A 4 11.24 -10.55 0.70
C ILE A 4 10.49 -10.42 -0.61
N TYR A 5 10.05 -11.54 -1.20
CA TYR A 5 9.27 -11.53 -2.44
C TYR A 5 7.97 -10.76 -2.27
N ILE A 6 7.27 -10.94 -1.15
CA ILE A 6 6.07 -10.16 -0.81
C ILE A 6 6.39 -8.66 -0.70
N GLY A 7 7.50 -8.30 -0.06
CA GLY A 7 7.89 -6.91 0.08
C GLY A 7 8.25 -6.24 -1.26
N LEU A 8 8.99 -6.94 -2.12
CA LEU A 8 9.29 -6.49 -3.48
C LEU A 8 8.01 -6.37 -4.32
N PHE A 9 7.08 -7.31 -4.17
CA PHE A 9 5.78 -7.26 -4.83
C PHE A 9 4.98 -6.03 -4.42
N PHE A 10 4.90 -5.73 -3.12
CA PHE A 10 4.25 -4.49 -2.66
C PHE A 10 4.95 -3.24 -3.19
N LYS A 11 6.28 -3.22 -3.25
CA LYS A 11 7.01 -2.10 -3.82
C LYS A 11 6.68 -1.91 -5.30
N ALA A 12 6.61 -3.00 -6.07
CA ALA A 12 6.24 -2.98 -7.48
C ALA A 12 4.82 -2.45 -7.68
N ILE A 13 3.84 -2.94 -6.91
CA ILE A 13 2.46 -2.40 -6.93
C ILE A 13 2.47 -0.92 -6.57
N GLY A 14 3.20 -0.51 -5.54
CA GLY A 14 3.31 0.88 -5.11
C GLY A 14 3.80 1.78 -6.24
N ILE A 15 4.77 1.33 -7.03
CA ILE A 15 5.22 2.05 -8.23
C ILE A 15 4.11 2.07 -9.29
N LEU A 16 3.46 0.94 -9.53
CA LEU A 16 2.44 0.81 -10.57
C LEU A 16 1.23 1.72 -10.31
N VAL A 17 0.71 1.77 -9.09
CA VAL A 17 -0.42 2.64 -8.72
C VAL A 17 -0.07 4.13 -8.74
N ARG A 18 1.23 4.47 -8.65
CA ARG A 18 1.70 5.86 -8.79
C ARG A 18 1.58 6.36 -10.22
N PHE A 19 1.90 5.51 -11.20
CA PHE A 19 1.86 5.85 -12.62
C PHE A 19 0.51 5.54 -13.28
N PHE A 20 -0.18 4.52 -12.78
CA PHE A 20 -1.45 4.04 -13.30
C PHE A 20 -2.51 4.02 -12.18
N PRO A 21 -3.05 5.19 -11.78
CA PRO A 21 -4.04 5.30 -10.72
C PRO A 21 -5.34 4.52 -11.01
N GLY A 22 -5.61 4.19 -12.27
CA GLY A 22 -6.72 3.30 -12.66
C GLY A 22 -6.62 1.87 -12.11
N LEU A 23 -5.47 1.47 -11.55
CA LEU A 23 -5.30 0.21 -10.81
C LEU A 23 -5.85 0.26 -9.38
N ILE A 24 -6.14 1.45 -8.86
CA ILE A 24 -6.75 1.61 -7.55
C ILE A 24 -8.20 1.16 -7.65
N ALA A 25 -8.58 0.19 -6.82
CA ALA A 25 -9.96 -0.28 -6.77
C ALA A 25 -10.94 0.87 -6.48
N GLY A 26 -12.04 0.93 -7.23
CA GLY A 26 -13.02 2.01 -7.15
C GLY A 26 -12.64 3.28 -7.92
N TYR A 27 -11.38 3.49 -8.31
CA TYR A 27 -10.97 4.71 -9.02
C TYR A 27 -11.70 4.89 -10.35
N ASN A 28 -11.88 3.81 -11.12
CA ASN A 28 -12.54 3.90 -12.43
C ASN A 28 -14.04 4.21 -12.32
N GLN A 29 -14.66 3.94 -11.17
CA GLN A 29 -16.08 4.20 -10.88
C GLN A 29 -16.33 5.64 -10.43
N LEU A 30 -15.27 6.38 -10.04
CA LEU A 30 -15.37 7.79 -9.72
C LEU A 30 -15.82 8.60 -10.94
N SER A 31 -16.60 9.65 -10.68
CA SER A 31 -16.93 10.66 -11.68
C SER A 31 -15.67 11.41 -12.14
N SER A 32 -15.74 12.09 -13.29
CA SER A 32 -14.59 12.84 -13.82
C SER A 32 -14.07 13.90 -12.84
N ARG A 33 -14.97 14.54 -12.08
CA ARG A 33 -14.61 15.54 -11.06
C ARG A 33 -13.90 14.90 -9.86
N GLU A 34 -14.40 13.77 -9.37
CA GLU A 34 -13.75 13.04 -8.27
C GLU A 34 -12.40 12.45 -8.66
N LYS A 35 -12.24 12.01 -9.92
CA LYS A 35 -10.94 11.57 -10.45
C LYS A 35 -9.93 12.72 -10.44
N ASP A 36 -10.34 13.90 -10.89
CA ASP A 36 -9.47 15.08 -10.89
C ASP A 36 -9.06 15.48 -9.46
N ASN A 37 -10.04 15.53 -8.54
CA ASN A 37 -9.78 15.75 -7.11
C ASN A 37 -8.82 14.70 -6.53
N ALA A 38 -9.01 13.43 -6.84
CA ALA A 38 -8.15 12.35 -6.36
C ALA A 38 -6.70 12.50 -6.84
N LEU A 39 -6.50 12.96 -8.09
CA LEU A 39 -5.17 13.20 -8.63
C LEU A 39 -4.53 14.44 -8.01
N THR A 40 -5.25 15.56 -7.94
CA THR A 40 -4.75 16.83 -7.40
C THR A 40 -4.45 16.71 -5.90
N ASN A 41 -5.31 16.04 -5.13
CA ASN A 41 -5.08 15.77 -3.71
C ASN A 41 -4.00 14.69 -3.46
N GLY A 42 -3.60 13.93 -4.48
CA GLY A 42 -2.46 13.01 -4.40
C GLY A 42 -2.77 11.59 -3.94
N LEU A 43 -3.96 11.05 -4.23
CA LEU A 43 -4.36 9.68 -3.90
C LEU A 43 -3.33 8.64 -4.38
N HIS A 44 -2.83 8.79 -5.60
CA HIS A 44 -1.84 7.89 -6.19
C HIS A 44 -0.51 7.88 -5.41
N LYS A 45 -0.08 9.04 -4.90
CA LYS A 45 1.12 9.14 -4.05
C LYS A 45 0.88 8.51 -2.68
N PHE A 46 -0.29 8.74 -2.11
CA PHE A 46 -0.69 8.14 -0.84
C PHE A 46 -0.69 6.60 -0.95
N MET A 47 -1.39 6.02 -1.93
CA MET A 47 -1.43 4.57 -2.13
C MET A 47 -0.03 4.00 -2.36
N SER A 48 0.78 4.64 -3.21
CA SER A 48 2.17 4.25 -3.48
C SER A 48 3.04 4.24 -2.22
N THR A 49 2.82 5.21 -1.33
CA THR A 49 3.54 5.35 -0.07
C THR A 49 3.14 4.25 0.91
N VAL A 50 1.84 3.98 1.06
CA VAL A 50 1.35 2.90 1.94
C VAL A 50 1.89 1.55 1.47
N PHE A 51 1.78 1.22 0.18
CA PHE A 51 2.39 -0.01 -0.37
C PHE A 51 3.90 -0.08 -0.16
N SER A 52 4.62 1.04 -0.33
CA SER A 52 6.06 1.08 -0.08
C SER A 52 6.40 0.80 1.39
N ILE A 53 5.64 1.36 2.33
CA ILE A 53 5.82 1.14 3.77
C ILE A 53 5.52 -0.32 4.11
N MET A 54 4.42 -0.88 3.59
CA MET A 54 4.07 -2.29 3.79
C MET A 54 5.19 -3.22 3.31
N GLY A 55 5.73 -2.95 2.12
CA GLY A 55 6.84 -3.73 1.57
C GLY A 55 8.12 -3.63 2.41
N ALA A 56 8.46 -2.43 2.87
CA ALA A 56 9.61 -2.21 3.75
C ALA A 56 9.43 -2.94 5.10
N LEU A 57 8.25 -2.85 5.72
CA LEU A 57 7.95 -3.55 6.97
C LEU A 57 8.04 -5.07 6.82
N ALA A 58 7.55 -5.64 5.71
CA ALA A 58 7.64 -7.08 5.45
C ALA A 58 9.09 -7.55 5.31
N ILE A 59 9.95 -6.77 4.65
CA ILE A 59 11.38 -7.07 4.51
C ILE A 59 12.11 -6.92 5.85
N LEU A 60 11.86 -5.83 6.58
CA LEU A 60 12.47 -5.60 7.90
C LEU A 60 12.09 -6.70 8.89
N ALA A 61 10.81 -7.07 8.95
CA ALA A 61 10.33 -8.15 9.81
C ALA A 61 11.03 -9.48 9.50
N HIS A 62 11.39 -9.73 8.24
CA HIS A 62 12.13 -10.93 7.87
C HIS A 62 13.54 -10.96 8.45
N PHE A 63 14.30 -9.86 8.31
CA PHE A 63 15.65 -9.77 8.86
C PHE A 63 15.64 -9.81 10.39
N VAL A 64 14.66 -9.16 11.03
CA VAL A 64 14.50 -9.24 12.50
C VAL A 64 14.17 -10.66 12.92
N ALA A 65 13.30 -11.38 12.20
CA ALA A 65 12.97 -12.77 12.50
C ALA A 65 14.19 -13.70 12.44
N GLU A 66 15.09 -13.47 11.49
CA GLU A 66 16.35 -14.22 11.37
C GLU A 66 17.34 -13.84 12.47
N TRP A 67 17.37 -12.58 12.89
CA TRP A 67 18.28 -12.13 13.94
C TRP A 67 17.84 -12.60 15.35
N THR A 68 16.54 -12.66 15.61
CA THR A 68 16.01 -13.02 16.94
C THR A 68 15.60 -14.49 17.06
N ASP A 69 15.80 -15.31 16.03
CA ASP A 69 15.33 -16.70 15.93
C ASP A 69 13.83 -16.86 16.26
N MET A 70 13.02 -15.81 16.01
CA MET A 70 11.59 -15.81 16.27
C MET A 70 10.78 -16.07 14.98
N PRO A 71 10.36 -17.32 14.72
CA PRO A 71 9.61 -17.65 13.50
C PRO A 71 8.23 -16.99 13.43
N SER A 72 7.64 -16.59 14.58
CA SER A 72 6.35 -15.88 14.65
C SER A 72 6.36 -14.54 13.91
N LEU A 73 7.51 -13.86 13.82
CA LEU A 73 7.65 -12.59 13.11
C LEU A 73 7.46 -12.74 11.60
N LYS A 74 7.59 -13.95 11.04
CA LYS A 74 7.33 -14.21 9.61
C LYS A 74 5.85 -14.01 9.24
N ASN A 75 4.93 -14.21 10.19
CA ASN A 75 3.49 -14.03 9.98
C ASN A 75 3.05 -12.55 10.04
N ILE A 76 3.93 -11.63 10.47
CA ILE A 76 3.63 -10.19 10.53
C ILE A 76 3.24 -9.62 9.16
N ALA A 77 3.74 -10.20 8.06
CA ALA A 77 3.38 -9.76 6.71
C ALA A 77 1.85 -9.79 6.47
N ILE A 78 1.14 -10.76 7.04
CA ILE A 78 -0.33 -10.84 6.96
C ILE A 78 -0.96 -9.65 7.69
N LEU A 79 -0.50 -9.38 8.92
CA LEU A 79 -1.00 -8.29 9.75
C LEU A 79 -0.72 -6.92 9.11
N VAL A 80 0.47 -6.72 8.57
CA VAL A 80 0.84 -5.52 7.79
C VAL A 80 -0.07 -5.35 6.57
N THR A 81 -0.42 -6.45 5.90
CA THR A 81 -1.35 -6.43 4.77
C THR A 81 -2.74 -5.97 5.18
N LEU A 82 -3.31 -6.57 6.22
CA LEU A 82 -4.64 -6.23 6.71
C LEU A 82 -4.73 -4.77 7.16
N ILE A 83 -3.77 -4.33 7.99
CA ILE A 83 -3.72 -2.95 8.48
C ILE A 83 -3.53 -1.98 7.31
N GLY A 84 -2.61 -2.28 6.39
CA GLY A 84 -2.33 -1.45 5.22
C GLY A 84 -3.57 -1.26 4.34
N VAL A 85 -4.34 -2.32 4.11
CA VAL A 85 -5.60 -2.25 3.35
C VAL A 85 -6.64 -1.38 4.07
N VAL A 86 -6.82 -1.55 5.38
CA VAL A 86 -7.75 -0.71 6.16
C VAL A 86 -7.36 0.77 6.08
N VAL A 87 -6.07 1.09 6.26
CA VAL A 87 -5.55 2.45 6.12
C VAL A 87 -5.82 3.00 4.73
N MET A 88 -5.57 2.22 3.68
CA MET A 88 -5.84 2.65 2.30
C MET A 88 -7.33 2.95 2.09
N VAL A 89 -8.22 2.05 2.50
CA VAL A 89 -9.67 2.22 2.28
C VAL A 89 -10.21 3.43 3.05
N VAL A 90 -9.89 3.56 4.33
CA VAL A 90 -10.43 4.63 5.19
C VAL A 90 -9.92 6.00 4.75
N PHE A 91 -8.61 6.13 4.49
CA PHE A 91 -8.02 7.43 4.18
C PHE A 91 -8.13 7.80 2.70
N SER A 92 -8.33 6.85 1.78
CA SER A 92 -8.50 7.14 0.35
C SER A 92 -9.67 8.09 0.06
N GLN A 93 -10.75 8.00 0.84
CA GLN A 93 -11.95 8.82 0.70
C GLN A 93 -11.69 10.31 0.93
N ILE A 94 -10.63 10.66 1.67
CA ILE A 94 -10.26 12.05 1.94
C ILE A 94 -9.75 12.74 0.66
N PHE A 95 -9.23 11.96 -0.28
CA PHE A 95 -8.62 12.48 -1.50
C PHE A 95 -9.65 12.71 -2.62
N THR A 96 -10.81 12.06 -2.59
CA THR A 96 -11.84 12.22 -3.63
C THR A 96 -12.78 13.41 -3.38
N LYS A 97 -12.81 13.93 -2.15
CA LYS A 97 -13.60 15.10 -1.77
C LYS A 97 -13.00 16.39 -2.30
N GLU A 98 -13.87 17.35 -2.58
CA GLU A 98 -13.47 18.74 -2.85
C GLU A 98 -12.91 19.35 -1.56
N ARG A 99 -11.75 20.00 -1.65
CA ARG A 99 -11.12 20.74 -0.55
C ARG A 99 -11.37 22.23 -0.69
#